data_AF-M0ZGE5-F1
#
_entry.id   AF-M0ZGE5-F1
#
_cell.length_a   1.000
_cell.length_b   1.000
_cell.length_c   1.000
_cell.angle_alpha   90.00
_cell.angle_beta   90.00
_cell.angle_gamma   90.00
#
_symmetry.space_group_name_H-M   'P 1'
#
loop_
_entity.id
_entity.type
_entity.pdbx_description
1 polymer ?
#
loop_
_entity_poly.entity_id
_entity_poly.type
_entity_poly.pdbx_seq_one_letter_code
_entity_poly.pdbx_strand_id
1 'polypeptide(L)'
;MSSLSLNRFQEEVMKLPLAGVEAILFSDDLQIASEDAVYDFVLKWTRTHYPQIEERREILGSRLGRCIRFPFMSCRKLRKVLACNDFDHEFASKLVLEALFYKAEAPHRQRTQAAEDSSSTSHRFVERAYKYRPVKVVDFGLPRQQCVVYLDLKREECANLFPSGRVYSQAFHLGGQGFFLSAHCNMDQQSSFHCFGLFLGMQEKGSVTFAVDYEFAARTKPGEEYVSKYKGNYTFTGGKAVGYRNLFAIPWTSFIAEDSPYFTNGMLHLRAELTIKS
;
A
#
# COMPACT_ATOMS: atom_id res chain seq x y z
N MET A 1 21.56 4.84 -12.13
CA MET A 1 20.57 5.93 -12.26
C MET A 1 20.08 6.28 -10.87
N SER A 2 20.21 7.54 -10.46
CA SER A 2 19.69 8.05 -9.18
C SER A 2 18.16 8.03 -9.24
N SER A 3 17.54 7.12 -8.48
CA SER A 3 16.08 7.05 -8.37
C SER A 3 15.54 8.35 -7.74
N LEU A 4 14.73 9.10 -8.48
CA LEU A 4 14.06 10.33 -7.99
C LEU A 4 13.04 9.96 -6.92
N SER A 5 13.19 10.50 -5.71
CA SER A 5 12.20 10.35 -4.65
C SER A 5 11.40 11.64 -4.48
N LEU A 6 10.11 11.60 -4.86
CA LEU A 6 9.23 12.78 -4.82
C LEU A 6 9.13 13.39 -3.41
N ASN A 7 9.15 12.54 -2.38
CA ASN A 7 9.10 12.99 -0.98
C ASN A 7 10.35 13.75 -0.54
N ARG A 8 11.51 13.47 -1.16
CA ARG A 8 12.79 14.11 -0.79
C ARG A 8 12.98 15.44 -1.50
N PHE A 9 12.52 15.55 -2.75
CA PHE A 9 12.72 16.72 -3.61
C PHE A 9 11.45 17.54 -3.81
N GLN A 10 10.47 17.41 -2.90
CA GLN A 10 9.15 18.01 -3.09
C GLN A 10 9.23 19.52 -3.34
N GLU A 11 10.07 20.25 -2.61
CA GLU A 11 10.22 21.71 -2.77
C GLU A 11 10.79 22.12 -4.13
N GLU A 12 11.68 21.31 -4.69
CA GLU A 12 12.30 21.54 -5.99
C GLU A 12 11.30 21.22 -7.11
N VAL A 13 10.62 20.08 -7.00
CA VAL A 13 9.57 19.67 -7.95
C VAL A 13 8.40 20.67 -7.93
N MET A 14 8.09 21.27 -6.77
CA MET A 14 7.09 22.32 -6.67
C MET A 14 7.42 23.58 -7.48
N LYS A 15 8.69 23.81 -7.83
CA LYS A 15 9.12 24.96 -8.65
C LYS A 15 9.19 24.65 -10.14
N LEU A 16 9.02 23.39 -10.54
CA LEU A 16 9.11 22.99 -11.94
C LEU A 16 7.90 23.48 -12.74
N PRO A 17 8.08 23.80 -14.03
CA PRO A 17 6.96 24.05 -14.93
C PRO A 17 6.16 22.76 -15.16
N LEU A 18 4.92 22.92 -15.65
CA LEU A 18 3.97 21.82 -15.89
C LEU A 18 4.58 20.62 -16.62
N ALA A 19 5.29 20.85 -17.73
CA ALA A 19 5.90 19.77 -18.51
C ALA A 19 6.95 18.98 -17.71
N GLY A 20 7.69 19.65 -16.81
CA GLY A 20 8.66 19.00 -15.94
C GLY A 20 8.00 18.11 -14.89
N VAL A 21 6.91 18.61 -14.28
CA VAL A 21 6.13 17.82 -13.31
C VAL A 21 5.48 16.61 -13.97
N GLU A 22 4.87 16.78 -15.14
CA GLU A 22 4.30 15.66 -15.89
C GLU A 22 5.32 14.60 -16.22
N ALA A 23 6.51 14.98 -16.72
CA ALA A 23 7.55 14.02 -17.06
C ALA A 23 7.96 13.17 -15.84
N ILE A 24 8.08 13.81 -14.66
CA ILE A 24 8.37 13.11 -13.41
C ILE A 24 7.21 12.19 -13.02
N LEU A 25 5.98 12.70 -13.05
CA LEU A 25 4.79 11.93 -12.69
C LEU A 25 4.44 10.85 -13.71
N PHE A 26 4.97 10.85 -14.92
CA PHE A 26 4.70 9.78 -15.88
C PHE A 26 5.58 8.54 -15.60
N SER A 27 6.76 8.72 -15.01
CA SER A 27 7.77 7.67 -14.77
C SER A 27 7.30 6.54 -13.84
N ASP A 28 7.43 5.29 -14.28
CA ASP A 28 7.20 4.09 -13.46
C ASP A 28 8.18 3.95 -12.29
N ASP A 29 9.41 4.45 -12.46
CA ASP A 29 10.49 4.34 -11.48
C ASP A 29 10.45 5.39 -10.35
N LEU A 30 9.43 6.25 -10.37
CA LEU A 30 9.24 7.31 -9.37
C LEU A 30 9.08 6.72 -7.97
N GLN A 31 10.06 6.97 -7.10
CA GLN A 31 10.07 6.47 -5.72
C GLN A 31 9.16 7.33 -4.84
N ILE A 32 7.93 6.86 -4.62
CA ILE A 32 6.94 7.54 -3.78
C ILE A 32 6.30 6.58 -2.78
N ALA A 33 5.74 7.12 -1.69
CA ALA A 33 5.08 6.34 -0.66
C ALA A 33 3.87 5.55 -1.15
N SER A 34 3.03 6.15 -2.01
CA SER A 34 1.82 5.56 -2.56
C SER A 34 1.25 6.46 -3.67
N GLU A 35 0.31 5.95 -4.46
CA GLU A 35 -0.41 6.79 -5.43
C GLU A 35 -1.30 7.85 -4.77
N ASP A 36 -1.76 7.60 -3.53
CA ASP A 36 -2.45 8.61 -2.73
C ASP A 36 -1.59 9.86 -2.51
N ALA A 37 -0.27 9.67 -2.35
CA ALA A 37 0.68 10.78 -2.22
C ALA A 37 0.91 11.50 -3.56
N VAL A 38 0.84 10.79 -4.69
CA VAL A 38 0.87 11.43 -6.03
C VAL A 38 -0.34 12.34 -6.18
N TYR A 39 -1.54 11.86 -5.84
CA TYR A 39 -2.76 12.65 -5.88
C TYR A 39 -2.67 13.91 -5.00
N ASP A 40 -2.25 13.76 -3.75
CA ASP A 40 -2.13 14.90 -2.83
C ASP A 40 -1.07 15.91 -3.33
N PHE A 41 0.04 15.42 -3.90
CA PHE A 41 1.06 16.27 -4.52
C PHE A 41 0.52 17.02 -5.74
N VAL A 42 -0.16 16.34 -6.65
CA VAL A 42 -0.74 16.95 -7.86
C VAL A 42 -1.70 18.06 -7.47
N LEU A 43 -2.63 17.81 -6.53
CA LEU A 43 -3.55 18.84 -6.06
C LEU A 43 -2.85 20.03 -5.42
N LYS A 44 -1.83 19.78 -4.60
CA LYS A 44 -1.03 20.84 -3.99
C LYS A 44 -0.35 21.68 -5.07
N TRP A 45 0.31 21.03 -6.03
CA TRP A 45 0.99 21.68 -7.13
C TRP A 45 0.03 22.52 -7.98
N THR A 46 -1.10 21.95 -8.41
CA THR A 46 -2.07 22.68 -9.23
C THR A 46 -2.69 23.86 -8.51
N ARG A 47 -2.97 23.76 -7.21
CA ARG A 47 -3.48 24.88 -6.41
C ARG A 47 -2.46 25.99 -6.21
N THR A 48 -1.17 25.67 -6.17
CA THR A 48 -0.10 26.66 -6.06
C THR A 48 0.10 27.42 -7.38
N HIS A 49 0.03 26.74 -8.52
CA HIS A 49 0.34 27.33 -9.83
C HIS A 49 -0.86 27.90 -10.57
N TYR A 50 -2.08 27.42 -10.26
CA TYR A 50 -3.32 27.85 -10.90
C TYR A 50 -4.36 28.27 -9.84
N PRO A 51 -4.42 29.55 -9.48
CA PRO A 51 -5.36 30.05 -8.47
C PRO A 51 -6.84 29.98 -8.91
N GLN A 52 -7.11 30.03 -10.22
CA GLN A 52 -8.46 29.94 -10.78
C GLN A 52 -8.92 28.49 -10.89
N ILE A 53 -10.19 28.23 -10.55
CA ILE A 53 -10.72 26.86 -10.50
C ILE A 53 -10.91 26.26 -11.89
N GLU A 54 -11.23 27.09 -12.88
CA GLU A 54 -11.42 26.75 -14.28
C GLU A 54 -10.10 26.24 -14.88
N GLU A 55 -9.01 27.00 -14.70
CA GLU A 55 -7.66 26.59 -15.12
C GLU A 55 -7.23 25.30 -14.41
N ARG A 56 -7.50 25.16 -13.10
CA ARG A 56 -7.20 23.91 -12.38
C ARG A 56 -7.90 22.72 -12.98
N ARG A 57 -9.19 22.85 -13.27
CA ARG A 57 -10.00 21.78 -13.87
C ARG A 57 -9.49 21.40 -15.24
N GLU A 58 -9.12 22.38 -16.06
CA GLU A 58 -8.55 22.14 -17.39
C GLU A 58 -7.24 21.35 -17.28
N ILE A 59 -6.31 21.79 -16.44
CA ILE A 59 -4.99 21.16 -16.28
C ILE A 59 -5.12 19.76 -15.64
N LEU A 60 -6.01 19.58 -14.67
CA LEU A 60 -6.26 18.26 -14.08
C LEU A 60 -6.98 17.32 -15.05
N GLY A 61 -7.97 17.78 -15.80
CA GLY A 61 -8.75 16.95 -16.72
C GLY A 61 -8.00 16.52 -17.98
N SER A 62 -7.19 17.42 -18.54
CA SER A 62 -6.48 17.17 -19.80
C SER A 62 -5.09 16.56 -19.61
N ARG A 63 -4.42 16.88 -18.48
CA ARG A 63 -2.99 16.69 -18.30
C ARG A 63 -2.69 15.91 -17.02
N LEU A 64 -2.53 16.58 -15.88
CA LEU A 64 -1.99 15.98 -14.66
C LEU A 64 -2.85 14.89 -14.04
N GLY A 65 -4.18 14.92 -14.24
CA GLY A 65 -5.05 13.86 -13.76
C GLY A 65 -4.71 12.50 -14.37
N ARG A 66 -4.28 12.47 -15.64
CA ARG A 66 -3.89 11.23 -16.33
C ARG A 66 -2.57 10.64 -15.82
N CYS A 67 -1.74 11.46 -15.17
CA CYS A 67 -0.53 11.00 -14.52
C CYS A 67 -0.81 10.29 -13.19
N ILE A 68 -2.02 10.37 -12.64
CA ILE A 68 -2.41 9.67 -11.42
C ILE A 68 -2.94 8.29 -11.76
N ARG A 69 -2.37 7.25 -11.15
CA ARG A 69 -2.78 5.86 -11.37
C ARG A 69 -3.89 5.46 -10.40
N PHE A 70 -5.09 6.01 -10.62
CA PHE A 70 -6.27 5.75 -9.77
C PHE A 70 -6.50 4.29 -9.36
N PRO A 71 -6.27 3.27 -10.22
CA PRO A 71 -6.38 1.86 -9.84
C PRO A 71 -5.48 1.43 -8.66
N PHE A 72 -4.41 2.17 -8.36
CA PHE A 72 -3.49 1.90 -7.24
C PHE A 72 -3.70 2.81 -6.02
N MET A 73 -4.64 3.76 -6.09
CA MET A 73 -5.04 4.57 -4.93
C MET A 73 -5.86 3.75 -3.92
N SER A 74 -5.91 4.19 -2.67
CA SER A 74 -6.78 3.58 -1.67
C SER A 74 -8.26 3.90 -1.96
N CYS A 75 -9.18 2.99 -1.63
CA CYS A 75 -10.62 3.25 -1.78
C CYS A 75 -11.07 4.48 -0.98
N ARG A 76 -10.45 4.73 0.18
CA ARG A 76 -10.67 5.93 0.98
C ARG A 76 -10.30 7.20 0.21
N LYS A 77 -9.16 7.20 -0.50
CA LYS A 77 -8.73 8.35 -1.30
C LYS A 77 -9.56 8.49 -2.57
N LEU A 78 -9.92 7.40 -3.25
CA LEU A 78 -10.84 7.44 -4.39
C LEU A 78 -12.20 8.09 -4.03
N ARG A 79 -12.72 7.84 -2.83
CA ARG A 79 -13.92 8.55 -2.35
C ARG A 79 -13.68 10.06 -2.20
N LYS A 80 -12.48 10.49 -1.81
CA LYS A 80 -12.11 11.92 -1.75
C LYS A 80 -11.95 12.55 -3.13
N VAL A 81 -11.58 11.77 -4.15
CA VAL A 81 -11.52 12.24 -5.55
C VAL A 81 -12.92 12.70 -6.00
N LEU A 82 -13.96 11.90 -5.72
CA LEU A 82 -15.35 12.24 -6.07
C LEU A 82 -15.85 13.53 -5.39
N ALA A 83 -15.35 13.83 -4.19
CA ALA A 83 -15.71 15.03 -3.43
C ALA A 83 -14.80 16.24 -3.73
N CYS A 84 -13.85 16.11 -4.66
CA CYS A 84 -12.88 17.17 -4.94
C CYS A 84 -13.39 18.15 -6.00
N ASN A 85 -13.59 19.41 -5.60
CA ASN A 85 -14.11 20.46 -6.49
C ASN A 85 -13.14 20.86 -7.61
N ASP A 86 -11.85 20.52 -7.50
CA ASP A 86 -10.83 20.83 -8.50
C ASP A 86 -10.89 19.90 -9.72
N PHE A 87 -11.55 18.75 -9.60
CA PHE A 87 -11.85 17.89 -10.74
C PHE A 87 -13.24 18.20 -11.28
N ASP A 88 -13.39 18.08 -12.59
CA ASP A 88 -14.72 17.93 -13.18
C ASP A 88 -15.37 16.64 -12.65
N HIS A 89 -16.66 16.70 -12.31
CA HIS A 89 -17.35 15.60 -11.66
C HIS A 89 -17.50 14.37 -12.57
N GLU A 90 -17.77 14.58 -13.86
CA GLU A 90 -17.89 13.50 -14.83
C GLU A 90 -16.54 12.81 -15.03
N PHE A 91 -15.48 13.61 -15.17
CA PHE A 91 -14.11 13.11 -15.28
C PHE A 91 -13.68 12.32 -14.05
N ALA A 92 -13.88 12.86 -12.84
CA ALA A 92 -13.56 12.19 -11.58
C ALA A 92 -14.33 10.87 -11.44
N SER A 93 -15.64 10.89 -11.74
CA SER A 93 -16.50 9.70 -11.65
C SER A 93 -16.04 8.59 -12.58
N LYS A 94 -15.69 8.93 -13.83
CA LYS A 94 -15.16 7.96 -14.80
C LYS A 94 -13.90 7.28 -14.30
N LEU A 95 -12.92 8.05 -13.82
CA LEU A 95 -11.64 7.52 -13.33
C LEU A 95 -11.80 6.65 -12.08
N VAL A 96 -12.68 7.06 -11.17
CA VAL A 96 -12.96 6.29 -9.95
C VAL A 96 -13.67 4.97 -10.29
N LEU A 97 -14.65 4.97 -11.20
CA LEU A 97 -15.32 3.75 -11.64
C LEU A 97 -14.35 2.78 -12.31
N GLU A 98 -13.51 3.26 -13.23
CA GLU A 98 -12.48 2.46 -13.88
C GLU A 98 -11.51 1.84 -12.87
N ALA A 99 -11.06 2.63 -11.88
CA ALA A 99 -10.20 2.15 -10.80
C ALA A 99 -10.89 1.06 -9.95
N LEU A 100 -12.17 1.23 -9.63
CA LEU A 100 -12.93 0.25 -8.85
C LEU A 100 -13.15 -1.04 -9.63
N PHE A 101 -13.49 -0.96 -10.93
CA PHE A 101 -13.61 -2.15 -11.77
C PHE A 101 -12.29 -2.89 -11.90
N TYR A 102 -11.19 -2.18 -12.16
CA TYR A 102 -9.86 -2.80 -12.20
C TYR A 102 -9.55 -3.54 -10.89
N LYS A 103 -9.80 -2.93 -9.73
CA LYS A 103 -9.56 -3.55 -8.42
C LYS A 103 -10.42 -4.79 -8.17
N ALA A 104 -11.63 -4.84 -8.72
CA ALA A 104 -12.55 -5.97 -8.58
C ALA A 104 -12.24 -7.13 -9.54
N GLU A 105 -11.49 -6.88 -10.62
CA GLU A 105 -11.13 -7.91 -11.60
C GLU A 105 -10.22 -9.00 -11.02
N ALA A 106 -10.30 -10.19 -11.63
CA ALA A 106 -9.45 -11.31 -11.27
C ALA A 106 -7.97 -11.01 -11.58
N PRO A 107 -6.99 -11.56 -10.81
CA PRO A 107 -5.58 -11.23 -10.99
C PRO A 107 -5.00 -11.50 -12.39
N HIS A 108 -5.57 -12.43 -13.17
CA HIS A 108 -5.13 -12.70 -14.53
C HIS A 108 -5.62 -11.62 -15.53
N ARG A 109 -6.81 -11.06 -15.30
CA ARG A 109 -7.34 -9.96 -16.11
C ARG A 109 -6.63 -8.65 -15.82
N GLN A 110 -6.35 -8.36 -14.54
CA GLN A 110 -5.50 -7.24 -14.15
C GLN A 110 -4.13 -7.31 -14.85
N ARG A 111 -3.50 -8.49 -14.89
CA ARG A 111 -2.23 -8.71 -15.61
C ARG A 111 -2.35 -8.48 -17.11
N THR A 112 -3.45 -8.90 -17.73
CA THR A 112 -3.69 -8.70 -19.17
C THR A 112 -3.83 -7.21 -19.48
N GLN A 113 -4.67 -6.50 -18.71
CA GLN A 113 -4.86 -5.05 -18.84
C GLN A 113 -3.55 -4.29 -18.60
N ALA A 114 -2.77 -4.65 -17.59
CA ALA A 114 -1.47 -4.03 -17.34
C ALA A 114 -0.47 -4.27 -18.48
N ALA A 115 -0.47 -5.46 -19.10
CA ALA A 115 0.39 -5.76 -20.23
C ALA A 115 -0.02 -4.97 -21.49
N GLU A 116 -1.32 -4.88 -21.78
CA GLU A 116 -1.85 -4.06 -22.88
C GLU A 116 -1.53 -2.58 -22.67
N ASP A 117 -1.75 -2.05 -21.47
CA ASP A 117 -1.52 -0.64 -21.14
C ASP A 117 -0.02 -0.30 -21.16
N SER A 118 0.86 -1.21 -20.73
CA SER A 118 2.32 -1.03 -20.80
C SER A 118 2.86 -0.87 -22.23
N SER A 119 2.11 -1.32 -23.24
CA SER A 119 2.43 -1.12 -24.66
C SER A 119 1.86 0.18 -25.23
N SER A 120 1.01 0.86 -24.47
CA SER A 120 0.37 2.12 -24.84
C SER A 120 1.06 3.32 -24.18
N THR A 121 0.74 4.53 -24.62
CA THR A 121 1.16 5.77 -23.93
C THR A 121 0.40 6.02 -22.62
N SER A 122 -0.42 5.06 -22.16
CA SER A 122 -1.20 5.11 -20.92
C SER A 122 -0.57 4.13 -19.92
N HIS A 123 0.05 4.64 -18.86
CA HIS A 123 0.67 3.82 -17.79
C HIS A 123 -0.28 3.70 -16.59
N ARG A 124 -1.59 3.62 -16.82
CA ARG A 124 -2.62 3.74 -15.77
C ARG A 124 -2.74 2.46 -14.94
N PHE A 125 -2.48 1.30 -15.55
CA PHE A 125 -2.55 -0.02 -14.92
C PHE A 125 -1.17 -0.60 -14.55
N VAL A 126 -0.11 0.19 -14.65
CA VAL A 126 1.25 -0.21 -14.26
C VAL A 126 1.54 0.25 -12.83
N GLU A 127 2.04 -0.64 -11.96
CA GLU A 127 2.45 -0.25 -10.59
C GLU A 127 3.71 0.62 -10.65
N ARG A 128 3.78 1.72 -9.88
CA ARG A 128 5.04 2.46 -9.71
C ARG A 128 5.98 1.71 -8.77
N ALA A 129 7.23 2.16 -8.73
CA ALA A 129 8.18 1.76 -7.71
C ALA A 129 7.83 2.37 -6.32
N TYR A 130 6.74 1.90 -5.71
CA TYR A 130 6.29 2.36 -4.39
C TYR A 130 7.27 1.94 -3.29
N LYS A 131 7.59 2.89 -2.41
CA LYS A 131 8.40 2.63 -1.21
C LYS A 131 7.72 1.66 -0.24
N TYR A 132 6.39 1.68 -0.20
CA TYR A 132 5.59 0.86 0.69
C TYR A 132 4.69 -0.08 -0.12
N ARG A 133 4.61 -1.36 0.30
CA ARG A 133 3.85 -2.38 -0.42
C ARG A 133 2.35 -2.12 -0.32
N PRO A 134 1.60 -2.11 -1.43
CA PRO A 134 0.15 -1.99 -1.40
C PRO A 134 -0.50 -3.10 -0.57
N VAL A 135 -1.65 -2.78 0.02
CA VAL A 135 -2.49 -3.73 0.76
C VAL A 135 -3.92 -3.69 0.26
N LYS A 136 -4.60 -4.82 0.32
CA LYS A 136 -6.06 -4.87 0.15
C LYS A 136 -6.71 -4.84 1.52
N VAL A 137 -7.70 -3.98 1.70
CA VAL A 137 -8.35 -3.76 3.00
C VAL A 137 -9.85 -3.97 2.82
N VAL A 138 -10.45 -4.74 3.73
CA VAL A 138 -11.89 -4.93 3.83
C VAL A 138 -12.33 -4.42 5.19
N ASP A 139 -13.16 -3.39 5.18
CA ASP A 139 -13.65 -2.72 6.39
C ASP A 139 -15.03 -3.23 6.78
N PHE A 140 -15.25 -3.46 8.08
CA PHE A 140 -16.54 -3.81 8.65
C PHE A 140 -16.88 -2.80 9.76
N GLY A 141 -18.04 -2.15 9.63
CA GLY A 141 -18.47 -1.11 10.57
C GLY A 141 -19.24 -1.62 11.79
N LEU A 142 -19.92 -2.77 11.68
CA LEU A 142 -20.82 -3.32 12.69
C LEU A 142 -20.67 -4.85 12.74
N PRO A 143 -20.94 -5.51 13.91
CA PRO A 143 -21.31 -4.92 15.20
C PRO A 143 -20.12 -4.28 15.94
N ARG A 144 -18.90 -4.58 15.52
CA ARG A 144 -17.66 -3.94 15.98
C ARG A 144 -16.91 -3.43 14.77
N GLN A 145 -16.22 -2.31 14.94
CA GLN A 145 -15.31 -1.84 13.91
C GLN A 145 -14.12 -2.79 13.83
N GLN A 146 -13.97 -3.41 12.66
CA GLN A 146 -12.88 -4.32 12.36
C GLN A 146 -12.45 -4.14 10.90
N CYS A 147 -11.20 -4.47 10.59
CA CYS A 147 -10.74 -4.54 9.22
C CYS A 147 -9.87 -5.78 8.98
N VAL A 148 -9.95 -6.32 7.78
CA VAL A 148 -9.10 -7.42 7.31
C VAL A 148 -8.19 -6.89 6.23
N VAL A 149 -6.89 -7.04 6.46
CA VAL A 149 -5.82 -6.53 5.61
C VAL A 149 -5.09 -7.70 4.98
N TYR A 150 -4.95 -7.69 3.67
CA TYR A 150 -4.19 -8.67 2.92
C TYR A 150 -2.91 -8.03 2.38
N LEU A 151 -1.78 -8.69 2.64
CA LEU A 151 -0.45 -8.30 2.18
C LEU A 151 0.19 -9.49 1.47
N ASP A 152 0.50 -9.29 0.19
CA ASP A 152 1.19 -10.29 -0.63
C ASP A 152 2.64 -9.88 -0.82
N LEU A 153 3.57 -10.82 -0.63
CA LEU A 153 5.01 -10.63 -0.83
C LEU A 153 5.54 -11.71 -1.77
N LYS A 154 6.32 -11.33 -2.78
CA LYS A 154 7.00 -12.32 -3.63
C LYS A 154 8.11 -13.01 -2.84
N ARG A 155 8.41 -14.26 -3.18
CA ARG A 155 9.54 -15.01 -2.58
C ARG A 155 10.85 -14.25 -2.71
N GLU A 156 11.12 -13.66 -3.87
CA GLU A 156 12.32 -12.83 -4.10
C GLU A 156 12.36 -11.59 -3.20
N GLU A 157 11.21 -10.91 -3.01
CA GLU A 157 11.09 -9.78 -2.09
C GLU A 157 11.35 -10.20 -0.64
N CYS A 158 10.84 -11.37 -0.25
CA CYS A 158 11.14 -11.97 1.04
C CYS A 158 12.64 -12.26 1.16
N ALA A 159 13.27 -12.92 0.18
CA ALA A 159 14.69 -13.27 0.21
C ALA A 159 15.59 -12.04 0.44
N ASN A 160 15.25 -10.91 -0.18
CA ASN A 160 15.96 -9.63 -0.02
C ASN A 160 15.86 -9.02 1.39
N LEU A 161 15.01 -9.55 2.27
CA LEU A 161 14.96 -9.14 3.68
C LEU A 161 16.10 -9.77 4.51
N PHE A 162 16.79 -10.80 4.04
CA PHE A 162 17.87 -11.40 4.83
C PHE A 162 19.10 -10.48 4.89
N PRO A 163 19.82 -10.37 6.03
CA PRO A 163 19.55 -10.99 7.33
C PRO A 163 18.68 -10.13 8.29
N SER A 164 18.48 -8.85 7.97
CA SER A 164 17.88 -7.86 8.89
C SER A 164 17.00 -6.79 8.20
N GLY A 165 16.71 -7.00 6.93
CA GLY A 165 15.87 -6.16 6.09
C GLY A 165 14.40 -6.18 6.51
N ARG A 166 13.68 -5.15 6.06
CA ARG A 166 12.29 -4.88 6.40
C ARG A 166 11.53 -4.38 5.19
N VAL A 167 10.28 -4.81 5.08
CA VAL A 167 9.31 -4.26 4.15
C VAL A 167 8.13 -3.72 4.94
N TYR A 168 7.61 -2.58 4.50
CA TYR A 168 6.49 -1.88 5.13
C TYR A 168 5.33 -1.85 4.16
N SER A 169 4.11 -2.04 4.67
CA SER A 169 2.90 -1.82 3.90
C SER A 169 2.58 -0.33 3.79
N GLN A 170 1.78 0.03 2.79
CA GLN A 170 1.04 1.28 2.81
C GLN A 170 0.12 1.33 4.04
N ALA A 171 -0.23 2.55 4.45
CA ALA A 171 -1.09 2.74 5.61
C ALA A 171 -2.54 2.34 5.30
N PHE A 172 -3.17 1.65 6.23
CA PHE A 172 -4.61 1.37 6.26
C PHE A 172 -5.21 1.97 7.53
N HIS A 173 -6.54 2.00 7.64
CA HIS A 173 -7.18 2.74 8.73
C HIS A 173 -8.21 1.89 9.45
N LEU A 174 -8.31 2.08 10.77
CA LEU A 174 -9.33 1.49 11.63
C LEU A 174 -9.71 2.53 12.70
N GLY A 175 -11.00 2.80 12.87
CA GLY A 175 -11.47 3.81 13.84
C GLY A 175 -10.87 5.22 13.61
N GLY A 176 -10.59 5.56 12.36
CA GLY A 176 -9.93 6.82 11.99
C GLY A 176 -8.41 6.84 12.18
N GLN A 177 -7.83 5.87 12.88
CA GLN A 177 -6.39 5.76 13.13
C GLN A 177 -5.66 5.04 12.00
N GLY A 178 -4.47 5.53 11.63
CA GLY A 178 -3.62 4.94 10.60
C GLY A 178 -2.71 3.84 11.16
N PHE A 179 -2.70 2.69 10.51
CA PHE A 179 -1.90 1.52 10.82
C PHE A 179 -1.08 1.06 9.62
N PHE A 180 -0.03 0.29 9.86
CA PHE A 180 0.76 -0.37 8.82
C PHE A 180 1.28 -1.74 9.30
N LEU A 181 1.50 -2.65 8.36
CA LEU A 181 2.20 -3.91 8.59
C LEU A 181 3.68 -3.75 8.26
N SER A 182 4.51 -4.49 8.99
CA SER A 182 5.94 -4.54 8.75
C SER A 182 6.44 -5.98 8.84
N ALA A 183 6.96 -6.50 7.73
CA ALA A 183 7.51 -7.86 7.62
C ALA A 183 9.04 -7.80 7.63
N HIS A 184 9.67 -8.60 8.48
CA HIS A 184 11.08 -8.49 8.84
C HIS A 184 11.76 -9.85 8.73
N CYS A 185 13.04 -9.85 8.38
CA CYS A 185 13.95 -10.91 8.81
C CYS A 185 14.51 -10.53 10.18
N ASN A 186 14.23 -11.33 11.22
CA ASN A 186 14.72 -11.10 12.57
C ASN A 186 15.67 -12.21 12.99
N MET A 187 16.71 -11.90 13.75
CA MET A 187 17.44 -12.91 14.49
C MET A 187 16.71 -13.19 15.80
N ASP A 188 16.33 -14.44 16.02
CA ASP A 188 15.83 -14.88 17.32
C ASP A 188 17.03 -15.07 18.26
N GLN A 189 17.07 -14.31 19.35
CA GLN A 189 18.18 -14.32 20.31
C GLN A 189 18.23 -15.61 21.13
N GLN A 190 17.11 -16.32 21.28
CA GLN A 190 17.07 -17.56 22.04
C GLN A 190 17.54 -18.75 21.22
N SER A 191 17.05 -18.87 19.99
CA SER A 191 17.35 -20.01 19.11
C SER A 191 18.51 -19.78 18.15
N SER A 192 19.08 -18.56 18.13
CA SER A 192 20.21 -18.16 17.30
C SER A 192 20.03 -18.37 15.79
N PHE A 193 18.78 -18.36 15.30
CA PHE A 193 18.48 -18.41 13.87
C PHE A 193 17.68 -17.21 13.39
N HIS A 194 17.80 -16.89 12.10
CA HIS A 194 16.97 -15.89 11.45
C HIS A 194 15.57 -16.44 11.18
N CYS A 195 14.53 -15.64 11.36
CA CYS A 195 13.13 -16.02 11.18
C CYS A 195 12.30 -14.87 10.62
N PHE A 196 11.15 -15.21 10.03
CA PHE A 196 10.22 -14.24 9.48
C PHE A 196 9.31 -13.70 10.57
N GLY A 197 9.37 -12.39 10.79
CA GLY A 197 8.51 -11.70 11.75
C GLY A 197 7.51 -10.78 11.06
N LEU A 198 6.34 -10.62 11.68
CA LEU A 198 5.30 -9.71 11.23
C LEU A 198 4.82 -8.86 12.39
N PHE A 199 4.74 -7.55 12.15
CA PHE A 199 4.37 -6.56 13.15
C PHE A 199 3.32 -5.60 12.60
N LEU A 200 2.46 -5.14 13.50
CA LEU A 200 1.48 -4.08 13.32
C LEU A 200 1.99 -2.82 14.02
N GLY A 201 2.10 -1.72 13.29
CA GLY A 201 2.45 -0.41 13.82
C GLY A 201 1.33 0.60 13.62
N MET A 202 1.27 1.59 14.51
CA MET A 202 0.39 2.76 14.37
C MET A 202 1.21 3.94 13.84
N GLN A 203 0.69 4.62 12.81
CA GLN A 203 1.41 5.69 12.11
C GLN A 203 1.43 6.99 12.92
N GLU A 204 0.31 7.36 13.54
CA GLU A 204 0.19 8.62 14.26
C GLU A 204 0.81 8.53 15.66
N LYS A 205 1.61 9.54 16.01
CA LYS A 205 2.06 9.78 17.38
C LYS A 205 1.07 10.78 17.98
N GLY A 206 0.10 10.29 18.75
CA GLY A 206 -0.91 11.12 19.38
C GLY A 206 -1.11 10.74 20.84
N SER A 207 -1.81 11.60 21.59
CA SER A 207 -2.14 11.38 23.00
C SER A 207 -3.29 10.37 23.21
N VAL A 208 -3.81 9.79 22.13
CA VAL A 208 -4.95 8.88 22.14
C VAL A 208 -4.44 7.45 22.29
N THR A 209 -4.97 6.75 23.28
CA THR A 209 -4.76 5.31 23.42
C THR A 209 -5.75 4.57 22.54
N PHE A 210 -5.30 3.55 21.80
CA PHE A 210 -6.15 2.80 20.90
C PHE A 210 -5.93 1.30 21.08
N ALA A 211 -6.91 0.62 21.68
CA ALA A 211 -6.84 -0.79 22.01
C ALA A 211 -7.35 -1.65 20.85
N VAL A 212 -6.52 -2.60 20.42
CA VAL A 212 -6.82 -3.47 19.27
C VAL A 212 -6.52 -4.92 19.63
N ASP A 213 -7.46 -5.80 19.31
CA ASP A 213 -7.19 -7.22 19.15
C ASP A 213 -6.78 -7.48 17.70
N TYR A 214 -5.70 -8.22 17.50
CA TYR A 214 -5.20 -8.51 16.17
C TYR A 214 -4.86 -10.00 15.99
N GLU A 215 -5.12 -10.51 14.80
CA GLU A 215 -4.75 -11.84 14.36
C GLU A 215 -3.91 -11.76 13.09
N PHE A 216 -2.76 -12.42 13.08
CA PHE A 216 -1.99 -12.69 11.89
C PHE A 216 -2.23 -14.11 11.42
N ALA A 217 -2.52 -14.26 10.12
CA ALA A 217 -2.69 -15.53 9.45
C ALA A 217 -1.89 -15.54 8.14
N ALA A 218 -1.60 -16.73 7.64
CA ALA A 218 -0.96 -16.91 6.35
C ALA A 218 -1.61 -18.06 5.59
N ARG A 219 -1.62 -17.97 4.27
CA ARG A 219 -2.09 -19.06 3.41
C ARG A 219 -1.07 -20.20 3.42
N THR A 220 -1.54 -21.45 3.54
CA THR A 220 -0.67 -22.63 3.56
C THR A 220 -1.14 -23.73 2.60
N LYS A 221 -0.19 -24.39 1.92
CA LYS A 221 -0.43 -25.62 1.17
C LYS A 221 -0.68 -26.81 2.10
N PRO A 222 -1.43 -27.85 1.66
CA PRO A 222 -2.09 -27.97 0.34
C PRO A 222 -3.47 -27.30 0.26
N GLY A 223 -4.08 -26.94 1.39
CA GLY A 223 -5.47 -26.45 1.43
C GLY A 223 -5.68 -25.04 0.89
N GLU A 224 -4.62 -24.25 0.74
CA GLU A 224 -4.67 -22.84 0.31
C GLU A 224 -5.62 -21.95 1.16
N GLU A 225 -5.85 -22.37 2.40
CA GLU A 225 -6.62 -21.63 3.39
C GLU A 225 -5.72 -20.77 4.27
N TYR A 226 -6.29 -19.69 4.82
CA TYR A 226 -5.60 -18.86 5.81
C TYR A 226 -5.61 -19.56 7.17
N VAL A 227 -4.42 -19.90 7.66
CA VAL A 227 -4.23 -20.49 8.98
C VAL A 227 -3.72 -19.42 9.95
N SER A 228 -4.40 -19.27 11.08
CA SER A 228 -3.98 -18.38 12.18
C SER A 228 -2.57 -18.76 12.66
N LYS A 229 -1.69 -17.76 12.73
CA LYS A 229 -0.29 -17.91 13.17
C LYS A 229 -0.03 -17.25 14.50
N TYR A 230 -0.67 -16.12 14.76
CA TYR A 230 -0.51 -15.40 16.01
C TYR A 230 -1.74 -14.56 16.30
N LYS A 231 -2.15 -14.52 17.57
CA LYS A 231 -3.16 -13.59 18.07
C LYS A 231 -2.56 -12.79 19.21
N GLY A 232 -2.86 -11.51 19.24
CA GLY A 232 -2.40 -10.62 20.28
C GLY A 232 -3.39 -9.52 20.54
N ASN A 233 -3.14 -8.79 21.61
CA ASN A 233 -3.83 -7.55 21.88
C ASN A 233 -2.82 -6.50 22.33
N TYR A 234 -3.13 -5.24 22.02
CA TYR A 234 -2.27 -4.15 22.43
C TYR A 234 -3.03 -2.83 22.47
N THR A 235 -2.66 -2.00 23.44
CA THR A 235 -3.09 -0.59 23.51
C THR A 235 -1.99 0.29 22.95
N PHE A 236 -2.21 0.79 21.74
CA PHE A 236 -1.27 1.68 21.08
C PHE A 236 -1.32 3.08 21.70
N THR A 237 -0.15 3.62 22.03
CA THR A 237 0.05 4.99 22.55
C THR A 237 0.92 5.84 21.61
N GLY A 238 1.15 5.37 20.38
CA GLY A 238 2.03 5.98 19.38
C GLY A 238 3.46 5.41 19.36
N GLY A 239 4.08 5.36 18.18
CA GLY A 239 5.53 5.13 18.03
C GLY A 239 6.06 3.71 18.30
N LYS A 240 5.19 2.72 18.53
CA LYS A 240 5.60 1.31 18.74
C LYS A 240 4.87 0.38 17.77
N ALA A 241 5.58 -0.64 17.31
CA ALA A 241 5.02 -1.77 16.58
C ALA A 241 4.99 -3.01 17.48
N VAL A 242 3.95 -3.83 17.32
CA VAL A 242 3.74 -5.06 18.08
C VAL A 242 3.47 -6.22 17.13
N GLY A 243 3.81 -7.43 17.54
CA GLY A 243 3.63 -8.59 16.67
C GLY A 243 4.49 -9.75 17.14
N TYR A 244 4.87 -10.60 16.19
CA TYR A 244 5.56 -11.84 16.50
C TYR A 244 6.84 -11.99 15.68
N ARG A 245 7.94 -12.31 16.36
CA ARG A 245 9.28 -12.37 15.74
C ARG A 245 9.44 -13.55 14.79
N ASN A 246 8.85 -14.70 15.12
CA ASN A 246 8.93 -15.94 14.34
C ASN A 246 7.51 -16.42 13.96
N LEU A 247 6.86 -15.72 13.04
CA LEU A 247 5.47 -15.96 12.62
C LEU A 247 5.20 -17.41 12.21
N PHE A 248 6.17 -18.07 11.59
CA PHE A 248 6.01 -19.43 11.05
C PHE A 248 6.59 -20.54 11.94
N ALA A 249 7.20 -20.18 13.08
CA ALA A 249 7.88 -21.11 13.97
C ALA A 249 8.96 -21.97 13.28
N ILE A 250 9.62 -21.43 12.25
CA ILE A 250 10.66 -22.13 11.48
C ILE A 250 11.84 -21.18 11.16
N PRO A 251 13.04 -21.74 10.91
CA PRO A 251 14.18 -20.95 10.44
C PRO A 251 13.94 -20.33 9.06
N TRP A 252 14.65 -19.24 8.78
CA TRP A 252 14.56 -18.49 7.53
C TRP A 252 14.89 -19.34 6.30
N THR A 253 15.89 -20.21 6.43
CA THR A 253 16.30 -21.14 5.36
C THR A 253 15.15 -22.06 4.96
N SER A 254 14.46 -22.66 5.93
CA SER A 254 13.27 -23.49 5.69
C SER A 254 12.07 -22.66 5.21
N PHE A 255 11.93 -21.43 5.70
CA PHE A 255 10.86 -20.54 5.28
C PHE A 255 10.99 -20.20 3.78
N ILE A 256 12.17 -19.83 3.30
CA ILE A 256 12.38 -19.38 1.92
C ILE A 256 12.61 -20.52 0.91
N ALA A 257 12.85 -21.74 1.39
CA ALA A 257 13.11 -22.94 0.58
C ALA A 257 11.98 -23.22 -0.44
N GLU A 258 12.33 -23.77 -1.61
CA GLU A 258 11.39 -23.97 -2.72
C GLU A 258 10.15 -24.78 -2.33
N ASP A 259 10.33 -25.79 -1.47
CA ASP A 259 9.32 -26.70 -0.92
C ASP A 259 8.53 -26.11 0.26
N SER A 260 8.82 -24.88 0.68
CA SER A 260 8.11 -24.20 1.76
C SER A 260 6.59 -24.16 1.50
N PRO A 261 5.76 -24.58 2.48
CA PRO A 261 4.30 -24.66 2.31
C PRO A 261 3.63 -23.28 2.28
N TYR A 262 4.38 -22.21 2.57
CA TYR A 262 3.87 -20.84 2.70
C TYR A 262 3.85 -20.06 1.38
N PHE A 263 4.46 -20.60 0.33
CA PHE A 263 4.53 -19.96 -0.99
C PHE A 263 3.65 -20.69 -2.01
N THR A 264 2.62 -19.99 -2.50
CA THR A 264 1.79 -20.44 -3.63
C THR A 264 2.17 -19.63 -4.86
N ASN A 265 2.61 -20.30 -5.93
CA ASN A 265 3.10 -19.65 -7.15
C ASN A 265 4.15 -18.56 -6.89
N GLY A 266 5.06 -18.79 -5.94
CA GLY A 266 6.11 -17.85 -5.58
C GLY A 266 5.64 -16.64 -4.76
N MET A 267 4.40 -16.62 -4.27
CA MET A 267 3.88 -15.55 -3.40
C MET A 267 3.53 -16.07 -2.01
N LEU A 268 3.93 -15.29 -1.01
CA LEU A 268 3.47 -15.39 0.36
C LEU A 268 2.21 -14.53 0.51
N HIS A 269 1.14 -15.13 1.02
CA HIS A 269 -0.12 -14.45 1.29
C HIS A 269 -0.34 -14.28 2.79
N LEU A 270 -0.28 -13.06 3.28
CA LEU A 270 -0.51 -12.71 4.68
C LEU A 270 -1.88 -12.07 4.84
N ARG A 271 -2.50 -12.32 5.99
CA ARG A 271 -3.74 -11.66 6.44
C ARG A 271 -3.53 -11.13 7.85
N ALA A 272 -3.89 -9.87 8.09
CA ALA A 272 -4.02 -9.31 9.41
C ALA A 272 -5.48 -8.89 9.64
N GLU A 273 -6.12 -9.42 10.67
CA GLU A 273 -7.44 -8.99 11.11
C GLU A 273 -7.27 -8.14 12.36
N LEU A 274 -7.89 -6.97 12.38
CA LEU A 274 -7.84 -6.03 13.51
C LEU A 274 -9.25 -5.69 13.94
N THR A 275 -9.48 -5.72 15.24
CA THR A 275 -10.77 -5.39 15.86
C THR A 275 -10.56 -4.38 16.98
N ILE A 276 -11.33 -3.29 16.96
CA ILE A 276 -11.30 -2.32 18.07
C ILE A 276 -11.85 -3.00 19.32
N LYS A 277 -11.10 -2.92 20.41
CA LYS A 277 -11.61 -3.30 21.73
C LYS A 277 -12.58 -2.22 22.21
N SER A 278 -13.85 -2.62 22.32
CA SER A 278 -14.90 -1.89 23.02
C SER A 278 -14.67 -1.91 24.51
#